data_AF-A0A979FZF5-F1
#
_entry.id   AF-A0A979FZF5-F1
#
_cell.length_a   1.000
_cell.length_b   1.000
_cell.length_c   1.000
_cell.angle_alpha   90.00
_cell.angle_beta   90.00
_cell.angle_gamma   90.00
#
_symmetry.space_group_name_H-M   'P 1'
#
loop_
_entity.id
_entity.type
_entity.pdbx_description
1 polymer ?
#
loop_
_entity_poly.entity_id
_entity_poly.type
_entity_poly.pdbx_seq_one_letter_code
_entity_poly.pdbx_strand_id
1 'polypeptide(L)'
;MKQPLLVICLLCLSGMSLYAQDKKPFHRSTYIKVNPARLINQLEFTVEQELTQRLSLELGVAGIYTDYPDYILARKIDIGQKKPDISTEQFVDGRGLGFSASLRWYLVTQKDDITRAQGTYFQPVLTYKKVFYPNEKINIRGTEYENTGDKDVYAIQFLLGRQITRDRFVIDPYVGLGVRAKVYDYNNFYDNNGVADSRDGRLISVLPSLHLGIKIGLRL
;
A
#
# COMPACT_ATOMS: atom_id res chain seq x y z
N MET A 1 54.13 8.93 -38.48
CA MET A 1 53.55 8.64 -37.14
C MET A 1 52.01 8.66 -37.08
N LYS A 2 51.26 8.76 -38.18
CA LYS A 2 49.78 8.91 -38.16
C LYS A 2 49.00 7.57 -38.19
N GLN A 3 49.60 6.52 -38.74
CA GLN A 3 48.98 5.19 -38.87
C GLN A 3 48.73 4.45 -37.54
N PRO A 4 49.66 4.43 -36.55
CA PRO A 4 49.41 3.70 -35.29
C PRO A 4 48.30 4.35 -34.45
N LEU A 5 48.16 5.68 -34.52
CA LEU A 5 47.10 6.41 -33.81
C LEU A 5 45.71 6.03 -34.31
N LEU A 6 45.56 5.87 -35.63
CA LEU A 6 44.29 5.53 -36.27
C LEU A 6 43.84 4.11 -35.90
N VAL A 7 44.79 3.17 -35.82
CA VAL A 7 44.52 1.78 -35.41
C VAL A 7 44.10 1.68 -33.95
N ILE A 8 44.76 2.41 -33.05
CA ILE A 8 44.40 2.45 -31.62
C ILE A 8 43.00 3.05 -31.43
N CYS A 9 42.67 4.10 -32.18
CA CYS A 9 41.35 4.73 -32.08
C CYS A 9 40.23 3.78 -32.56
N LEU A 10 40.46 3.04 -33.64
CA LEU A 10 39.53 2.01 -34.13
C LEU A 10 39.35 0.85 -33.14
N LEU A 11 40.42 0.43 -32.44
CA LEU A 11 40.38 -0.58 -31.40
C LEU A 11 39.60 -0.12 -30.16
N CYS A 12 39.76 1.14 -29.75
CA CYS A 12 38.96 1.72 -28.67
C CYS A 12 37.49 1.82 -29.07
N LEU A 13 37.19 2.26 -30.30
CA LEU A 13 35.83 2.36 -30.83
C LEU A 13 35.14 0.99 -30.96
N SER A 14 35.88 -0.06 -31.33
CA SER A 14 35.35 -1.43 -31.39
C SER A 14 35.14 -2.05 -30.01
N GLY A 15 36.00 -1.75 -29.04
CA GLY A 15 35.77 -2.11 -27.64
C GLY A 15 34.50 -1.45 -27.07
N MET A 16 34.27 -0.18 -27.41
CA MET A 16 33.05 0.54 -27.02
C MET A 16 31.79 0.01 -27.71
N SER A 17 31.87 -0.43 -28.97
CA SER A 17 30.71 -1.00 -29.68
C SER A 17 30.32 -2.39 -29.15
N LEU A 18 31.28 -3.23 -28.76
CA LEU A 18 31.02 -4.50 -28.07
C LEU A 18 30.28 -4.28 -26.74
N TYR A 19 30.72 -3.31 -25.93
CA TYR A 19 30.06 -2.99 -24.65
C TYR A 19 28.64 -2.41 -24.84
N ALA A 20 28.38 -1.75 -25.97
CA ALA A 20 27.06 -1.23 -26.31
C ALA A 20 26.11 -2.34 -26.81
N GLN A 21 26.62 -3.34 -27.51
CA GLN A 21 25.83 -4.46 -28.06
C GLN A 21 25.42 -5.50 -27.02
N ASP A 22 26.18 -5.66 -25.92
CA ASP A 22 25.85 -6.61 -24.83
C ASP A 22 24.62 -6.21 -23.99
N LYS A 23 24.05 -5.03 -24.22
CA LYS A 23 22.82 -4.62 -23.55
C LYS A 23 21.61 -5.26 -24.23
N LYS A 24 21.17 -6.43 -23.71
CA LYS A 24 19.86 -7.02 -24.03
C LYS A 24 18.78 -5.91 -23.99
N PRO A 25 17.92 -5.79 -25.02
CA PRO A 25 16.89 -4.77 -25.05
C PRO A 25 15.98 -4.89 -23.83
N PHE A 26 15.68 -3.75 -23.19
CA PHE A 26 14.75 -3.71 -22.07
C PHE A 26 13.35 -4.09 -22.56
N HIS A 27 12.81 -5.16 -22.00
CA HIS A 27 11.45 -5.59 -22.25
C HIS A 27 10.58 -5.18 -21.07
N ARG A 28 9.51 -4.42 -21.33
CA ARG A 28 8.56 -4.01 -20.31
C ARG A 28 7.82 -5.24 -19.80
N SER A 29 7.85 -5.47 -18.50
CA SER A 29 7.08 -6.54 -17.87
C SER A 29 5.99 -5.95 -16.99
N THR A 30 4.84 -6.62 -16.95
CA THR A 30 3.74 -6.29 -16.06
C THR A 30 3.55 -7.42 -15.07
N TYR A 31 3.36 -7.07 -13.80
CA TYR A 31 3.09 -8.03 -12.74
C TYR A 31 1.79 -7.69 -12.05
N ILE A 32 1.02 -8.73 -11.71
CA ILE A 32 -0.11 -8.62 -10.80
C ILE A 32 0.32 -9.24 -9.48
N LYS A 33 0.18 -8.50 -8.39
CA LYS A 33 0.59 -8.90 -7.05
C LYS A 33 -0.56 -8.76 -6.07
N VAL A 34 -0.53 -9.59 -5.04
CA VAL A 34 -1.45 -9.59 -3.91
C VAL A 34 -0.67 -9.70 -2.61
N ASN A 35 -1.21 -9.13 -1.54
CA ASN A 35 -0.62 -9.22 -0.21
C ASN A 35 -1.44 -10.15 0.69
N PRO A 36 -1.07 -11.43 0.84
CA PRO A 36 -1.83 -12.39 1.63
C PRO A 36 -1.94 -11.98 3.11
N ALA A 37 -0.95 -11.28 3.67
CA ALA A 37 -1.00 -10.85 5.07
C ALA A 37 -2.14 -9.85 5.36
N ARG A 38 -2.62 -9.15 4.33
CA ARG A 38 -3.73 -8.20 4.44
C ARG A 38 -5.10 -8.85 4.24
N LEU A 39 -5.15 -10.11 3.78
CA LEU A 39 -6.40 -10.85 3.53
C LEU A 39 -7.28 -11.00 4.75
N ILE A 40 -6.80 -10.77 5.97
CA ILE A 40 -7.58 -10.84 7.21
C ILE A 40 -8.64 -9.72 7.29
N ASN A 41 -8.40 -8.59 6.64
CA ASN A 41 -9.32 -7.44 6.70
C ASN A 41 -9.57 -6.75 5.36
N GLN A 42 -8.67 -6.93 4.39
CA GLN A 42 -8.79 -6.31 3.08
C GLN A 42 -8.18 -7.16 1.97
N LEU A 43 -8.77 -7.11 0.79
CA LEU A 43 -8.23 -7.70 -0.42
C LEU A 43 -7.57 -6.60 -1.26
N GLU A 44 -6.24 -6.63 -1.38
CA GLU A 44 -5.48 -5.65 -2.15
C GLU A 44 -4.84 -6.31 -3.37
N PHE A 45 -5.17 -5.76 -4.53
CA PHE A 45 -4.56 -6.10 -5.81
C PHE A 45 -3.66 -4.96 -6.26
N THR A 46 -2.42 -5.28 -6.62
CA THR A 46 -1.51 -4.30 -7.18
C THR A 46 -1.03 -4.73 -8.56
N VAL A 47 -0.97 -3.76 -9.47
CA VAL A 47 -0.41 -3.90 -10.81
C VAL A 47 0.88 -3.12 -10.85
N GLU A 48 1.97 -3.83 -11.12
CA GLU A 48 3.29 -3.24 -11.33
C GLU A 48 3.62 -3.20 -12.81
N GLN A 49 4.12 -2.06 -13.28
CA GLN A 49 4.63 -1.87 -14.62
C GLN A 49 6.09 -1.38 -14.56
N GLU A 50 6.98 -2.12 -15.21
CA GLU A 50 8.38 -1.71 -15.36
C GLU A 50 8.49 -0.55 -16.36
N LEU A 51 8.94 0.61 -15.90
CA LEU A 51 9.17 1.79 -16.75
C LEU A 51 10.59 1.80 -17.31
N THR A 52 11.57 1.44 -16.48
CA THR A 52 12.99 1.28 -16.85
C THR A 52 13.61 0.10 -16.12
N GLN A 53 14.88 -0.22 -16.42
CA GLN A 53 15.62 -1.27 -15.71
C GLN A 53 15.79 -1.03 -14.20
N ARG A 54 15.59 0.21 -13.73
CA ARG A 54 15.76 0.60 -12.33
C ARG A 54 14.50 1.14 -11.68
N LEU A 55 13.43 1.32 -12.44
CA LEU A 55 12.25 2.02 -11.97
C LEU A 55 10.97 1.33 -12.45
N SER A 56 10.09 1.03 -11.52
CA SER A 56 8.75 0.52 -11.81
C SER A 56 7.69 1.30 -11.04
N LEU A 57 6.50 1.38 -11.63
CA LEU A 57 5.33 1.99 -11.03
C LEU A 57 4.41 0.87 -10.55
N GLU A 58 3.95 0.95 -9.31
CA GLU A 58 2.97 0.02 -8.77
C GLU A 58 1.74 0.79 -8.29
N LEU A 59 0.59 0.45 -8.87
CA LEU A 59 -0.72 0.97 -8.52
C LEU A 59 -1.54 -0.15 -7.89
N GLY A 60 -2.35 0.19 -6.89
CA GLY A 60 -3.14 -0.80 -6.18
C GLY A 60 -4.53 -0.32 -5.83
N VAL A 61 -5.44 -1.27 -5.79
CA VAL A 61 -6.82 -1.10 -5.34
C VAL A 61 -7.07 -2.13 -4.25
N ALA A 62 -7.68 -1.68 -3.15
CA ALA A 62 -8.03 -2.53 -2.02
C ALA A 62 -9.53 -2.48 -1.75
N GLY A 63 -10.15 -3.64 -1.62
CA GLY A 63 -11.49 -3.79 -1.05
C GLY A 63 -11.38 -4.11 0.43
N ILE A 64 -11.93 -3.26 1.28
CA ILE A 64 -11.98 -3.45 2.73
C ILE A 64 -13.35 -4.04 3.04
N TYR A 65 -13.36 -5.18 3.72
CA TYR A 65 -14.61 -5.87 4.06
C TYR A 65 -14.84 -5.95 5.57
N THR A 66 -13.83 -5.61 6.38
CA THR A 66 -13.97 -5.44 7.83
C THR A 66 -12.91 -4.48 8.35
N ASP A 67 -13.24 -3.75 9.41
CA ASP A 67 -12.32 -2.85 10.13
C ASP A 67 -11.93 -3.38 11.52
N TYR A 68 -12.07 -4.69 11.71
CA TYR A 68 -11.78 -5.39 12.97
C TYR A 68 -10.40 -5.09 13.62
N PRO A 69 -9.29 -4.95 12.88
CA PRO A 69 -8.01 -4.62 13.50
C PRO A 69 -8.00 -3.26 14.21
N ASP A 70 -8.75 -2.27 13.68
CA ASP A 70 -8.87 -0.96 14.29
C ASP A 70 -9.76 -0.99 15.53
N TYR A 71 -10.78 -1.86 15.58
CA TYR A 71 -11.54 -2.13 16.79
C TYR A 71 -10.64 -2.63 17.94
N ILE A 72 -9.73 -3.58 17.66
CA ILE A 72 -8.79 -4.08 18.68
C ILE A 72 -7.91 -2.95 19.19
N LEU A 73 -7.34 -2.16 18.28
CA LEU A 73 -6.45 -1.05 18.63
C LEU A 73 -7.17 0.08 19.37
N ALA A 74 -8.41 0.40 19.01
CA ALA A 74 -9.16 1.50 19.62
C ALA A 74 -9.80 1.12 20.96
N ARG A 75 -10.34 -0.10 21.10
CA ARG A 75 -11.01 -0.52 22.35
C ARG A 75 -10.09 -1.24 23.34
N LYS A 76 -9.25 -2.18 22.88
CA LYS A 76 -8.49 -3.06 23.77
C LYS A 76 -7.11 -2.52 24.14
N ILE A 77 -6.51 -1.68 23.30
CA ILE A 77 -5.17 -1.13 23.53
C ILE A 77 -5.32 0.36 23.83
N ASP A 78 -5.01 0.78 25.06
CA ASP A 78 -5.06 2.19 25.42
C ASP A 78 -3.73 2.86 25.06
N ILE A 79 -3.70 3.59 23.94
CA ILE A 79 -2.53 4.35 23.47
C ILE A 79 -2.70 5.84 23.83
N GLY A 80 -3.57 6.18 24.79
CA GLY A 80 -3.77 7.57 25.22
C GLY A 80 -4.41 8.48 24.15
N GLN A 81 -5.06 7.89 23.13
CA GLN A 81 -5.78 8.62 22.10
C GLN A 81 -7.28 8.60 22.40
N LYS A 82 -7.95 9.74 22.16
CA LYS A 82 -9.41 9.84 22.26
C LYS A 82 -10.04 8.80 21.32
N LYS A 83 -10.90 7.94 21.86
CA LYS A 83 -11.53 6.84 21.13
C LYS A 83 -12.69 7.40 20.29
N PRO A 84 -12.87 6.97 19.03
CA PRO A 84 -14.03 7.36 18.23
C PRO A 84 -15.29 6.75 18.84
N ASP A 85 -16.37 7.53 18.84
CA ASP A 85 -17.67 7.11 19.34
C ASP A 85 -18.37 6.30 18.23
N ILE A 86 -17.91 5.07 18.01
CA ILE A 86 -18.44 4.18 16.95
C ILE A 86 -18.75 2.83 17.60
N SER A 87 -19.89 2.24 17.25
CA SER A 87 -20.36 1.00 17.87
C SER A 87 -19.53 -0.22 17.41
N THR A 88 -19.58 -1.31 18.17
CA THR A 88 -18.76 -2.51 17.86
C THR A 88 -19.23 -3.18 16.57
N GLU A 89 -20.54 -3.19 16.32
CA GLU A 89 -21.16 -3.75 15.13
C GLU A 89 -20.75 -2.96 13.89
N GLN A 90 -20.72 -1.63 14.01
CA GLN A 90 -20.22 -0.74 12.97
C GLN A 90 -18.78 -1.05 12.54
N PHE A 91 -17.87 -1.33 13.46
CA PHE A 91 -16.48 -1.70 13.12
C PHE A 91 -16.35 -3.05 12.39
N VAL A 92 -17.15 -4.04 12.78
CA VAL A 92 -17.08 -5.39 12.19
C VAL A 92 -17.57 -5.37 10.75
N ASP A 93 -18.68 -4.67 10.50
CA ASP A 93 -19.35 -4.59 9.21
C ASP A 93 -18.88 -3.41 8.34
N GLY A 94 -17.83 -2.70 8.77
CA GLY A 94 -17.23 -1.61 8.02
C GLY A 94 -16.73 -2.08 6.65
N ARG A 95 -17.21 -1.44 5.59
CA ARG A 95 -16.82 -1.71 4.20
C ARG A 95 -16.12 -0.52 3.60
N GLY A 96 -15.17 -0.73 2.73
CA GLY A 96 -14.39 0.38 2.20
C GLY A 96 -13.64 0.07 0.93
N LEU A 97 -13.07 1.13 0.38
CA LEU A 97 -12.22 1.10 -0.79
C LEU A 97 -10.92 1.81 -0.46
N GLY A 98 -9.83 1.28 -1.00
CA GLY A 98 -8.50 1.82 -0.86
C GLY A 98 -7.81 1.93 -2.20
N PHE A 99 -6.97 2.96 -2.31
CA PHE A 99 -6.10 3.18 -3.44
C PHE A 99 -4.67 3.35 -2.94
N SER A 100 -3.74 2.77 -3.66
CA SER A 100 -2.32 2.93 -3.39
C SER A 100 -1.57 3.25 -4.67
N ALA A 101 -0.60 4.14 -4.57
CA ALA A 101 0.33 4.45 -5.64
C ALA A 101 1.75 4.42 -5.09
N SER A 102 2.66 3.83 -5.84
CA SER A 102 4.02 3.66 -5.37
C SER A 102 5.02 3.58 -6.50
N LEU A 103 6.21 4.06 -6.20
CA LEU A 103 7.32 4.09 -7.14
C LEU A 103 8.41 3.19 -6.60
N ARG A 104 8.81 2.16 -7.33
CA ARG A 104 9.93 1.30 -6.93
C ARG A 104 11.19 1.77 -7.62
N TRP A 105 12.24 1.93 -6.84
CA TRP A 105 13.58 2.20 -7.30
C TRP A 105 14.50 1.04 -6.93
N TYR A 106 14.93 0.27 -7.93
CA TYR A 106 15.88 -0.82 -7.76
C TYR A 106 17.29 -0.25 -7.52
N LEU A 107 17.81 -0.46 -6.31
CA LEU A 107 19.12 -0.02 -5.86
C LEU A 107 20.22 -0.97 -6.35
N VAL A 108 19.93 -2.27 -6.35
CA VAL A 108 20.86 -3.33 -6.78
C VAL A 108 20.14 -4.19 -7.80
N THR A 109 20.61 -4.23 -9.05
CA THR A 109 20.04 -5.08 -10.11
C THR A 109 20.93 -6.30 -10.33
N GLN A 110 20.57 -7.47 -9.82
CA GLN A 110 21.26 -8.73 -10.13
C GLN A 110 20.59 -9.38 -11.35
N LYS A 111 21.21 -9.23 -12.51
CA LYS A 111 20.83 -9.93 -13.75
C LYS A 111 21.83 -11.06 -14.02
N ASP A 112 21.97 -12.01 -13.10
CA ASP A 112 22.77 -13.21 -13.33
C ASP A 112 21.90 -14.46 -13.47
N ASP A 113 22.27 -15.27 -14.46
CA ASP A 113 21.41 -16.07 -15.35
C ASP A 113 20.66 -17.27 -14.74
N ILE A 114 20.77 -17.56 -13.45
CA ILE A 114 20.25 -18.81 -12.85
C ILE A 114 19.06 -18.57 -11.90
N THR A 115 18.96 -17.37 -11.32
CA THR A 115 17.78 -16.92 -10.57
C THR A 115 17.58 -15.44 -10.85
N ARG A 116 16.53 -15.08 -11.60
CA ARG A 116 16.21 -13.68 -11.92
C ARG A 116 15.63 -12.97 -10.69
N ALA A 117 16.44 -12.83 -9.64
CA ALA A 117 16.11 -11.96 -8.52
C ALA A 117 16.17 -10.52 -9.02
N GLN A 118 15.01 -9.90 -9.25
CA GLN A 118 14.92 -8.47 -9.52
C GLN A 118 15.24 -7.66 -8.27
N GLY A 119 16.47 -7.76 -7.78
CA GLY A 119 17.12 -6.72 -7.00
C GLY A 119 16.52 -6.35 -5.65
N THR A 120 17.30 -5.59 -4.90
CA THR A 120 16.81 -4.86 -3.73
C THR A 120 16.27 -3.51 -4.19
N TYR A 121 15.09 -3.12 -3.72
CA TYR A 121 14.46 -1.87 -4.10
C TYR A 121 14.04 -1.04 -2.89
N PHE A 122 13.95 0.26 -3.12
CA PHE A 122 13.31 1.23 -2.24
C PHE A 122 12.00 1.68 -2.87
N GLN A 123 10.93 1.77 -2.07
CA GLN A 123 9.58 2.05 -2.55
C GLN A 123 8.84 3.00 -1.61
N PRO A 124 8.74 4.30 -1.93
CA PRO A 124 7.72 5.16 -1.36
C PRO A 124 6.32 4.70 -1.81
N VAL A 125 5.40 4.58 -0.87
CA VAL A 125 4.00 4.22 -1.08
C VAL A 125 3.11 5.29 -0.47
N LEU A 126 2.21 5.80 -1.29
CA LEU A 126 1.08 6.61 -0.86
C LEU A 126 -0.15 5.73 -0.82
N THR A 127 -0.92 5.82 0.27
CA THR A 127 -2.16 5.07 0.42
C THR A 127 -3.27 5.98 0.91
N TYR A 128 -4.42 5.87 0.27
CA TYR A 128 -5.67 6.44 0.72
C TYR A 128 -6.69 5.32 0.89
N LYS A 129 -7.48 5.35 1.96
CA LYS A 129 -8.59 4.43 2.15
C LYS A 129 -9.77 5.18 2.73
N LYS A 130 -10.97 4.83 2.27
CA LYS A 130 -12.22 5.27 2.87
C LYS A 130 -13.00 4.06 3.34
N VAL A 131 -13.39 4.06 4.61
CA VAL A 131 -14.21 3.04 5.24
C VAL A 131 -15.52 3.69 5.62
N PHE A 132 -16.62 3.06 5.20
CA PHE A 132 -17.97 3.42 5.53
C PHE A 132 -18.47 2.43 6.58
N TYR A 133 -18.96 2.95 7.70
CA TYR A 133 -19.61 2.12 8.70
C TYR A 133 -21.11 2.05 8.38
N PRO A 134 -21.76 0.90 8.63
CA PRO A 134 -23.20 0.79 8.44
C PRO A 134 -23.94 1.74 9.38
N ASN A 135 -25.02 2.33 8.89
CA ASN A 135 -25.84 3.20 9.71
C ASN A 135 -26.60 2.40 10.77
N GLU A 136 -26.65 2.92 11.98
CA GLU A 136 -27.34 2.27 13.10
C GLU A 136 -28.59 3.08 13.47
N LYS A 137 -29.76 2.44 13.36
CA LYS A 137 -31.03 3.08 13.72
C LYS A 137 -31.27 2.96 15.21
N ILE A 138 -31.55 4.09 15.85
CA ILE A 138 -31.88 4.16 17.26
C ILE A 138 -33.23 4.85 17.45
N ASN A 139 -34.05 4.30 18.33
CA ASN A 139 -35.35 4.86 18.64
C ASN A 139 -35.28 5.58 19.98
N ILE A 140 -35.51 6.90 19.97
CA ILE A 140 -35.60 7.72 21.18
C ILE A 140 -37.04 8.22 21.27
N ARG A 141 -37.79 7.70 22.25
CA ARG A 141 -39.20 8.07 22.54
C ARG A 141 -40.15 8.03 21.31
N GLY A 142 -39.99 7.04 20.44
CA GLY A 142 -40.89 6.85 19.28
C GLY A 142 -40.45 7.57 18.01
N THR A 143 -39.37 8.35 18.06
CA THR A 143 -38.74 8.96 16.89
C THR A 143 -37.50 8.14 16.49
N GLU A 144 -37.39 7.78 15.22
CA GLU A 144 -36.20 7.11 14.67
C GLU A 144 -35.10 8.13 14.35
N TYR A 145 -33.91 7.88 14.89
CA TYR A 145 -32.67 8.60 14.58
C TYR A 145 -31.67 7.62 13.97
N GLU A 146 -30.69 8.15 13.23
CA GLU A 146 -29.72 7.34 12.49
C GLU A 146 -28.30 7.78 12.83
N ASN A 147 -27.54 6.87 13.43
CA ASN A 147 -26.12 7.07 13.71
C ASN A 147 -25.31 6.74 12.45
N THR A 148 -24.45 7.67 12.05
CA THR A 148 -23.62 7.53 10.85
C THR A 148 -22.17 7.72 11.21
N GLY A 149 -21.28 7.01 10.53
CA GLY A 149 -19.85 7.25 10.65
C GLY A 149 -19.07 6.82 9.43
N ASP A 150 -17.99 7.54 9.17
CA ASP A 150 -17.01 7.16 8.17
C ASP A 150 -15.58 7.43 8.66
N LYS A 151 -14.63 6.81 7.96
CA LYS A 151 -13.22 6.91 8.26
C LYS A 151 -12.40 7.05 7.00
N ASP A 152 -11.63 8.13 6.95
CA ASP A 152 -10.58 8.33 5.97
C ASP A 152 -9.20 7.98 6.56
N VAL A 153 -8.42 7.19 5.83
CA VAL A 153 -7.08 6.77 6.21
C VAL A 153 -6.09 7.22 5.14
N TYR A 154 -5.16 8.08 5.54
CA TYR A 154 -4.04 8.53 4.72
C TYR A 154 -2.77 7.91 5.26
N ALA A 155 -1.92 7.37 4.39
CA ALA A 155 -0.62 6.85 4.81
C ALA A 155 0.48 7.16 3.80
N ILE A 156 1.65 7.48 4.33
CA ILE A 156 2.90 7.56 3.58
C ILE A 156 3.84 6.52 4.19
N GLN A 157 4.37 5.64 3.34
CA GLN A 157 5.22 4.54 3.76
C GLN A 157 6.48 4.50 2.91
N PHE A 158 7.58 4.09 3.51
CA PHE A 158 8.84 3.84 2.84
C PHE A 158 9.19 2.37 3.04
N LEU A 159 9.17 1.62 1.95
CA LEU A 159 9.44 0.19 1.96
C LEU A 159 10.83 -0.08 1.38
N LEU A 160 11.53 -1.02 1.97
CA LEU A 160 12.70 -1.69 1.42
C LEU A 160 12.30 -3.14 1.19
N GLY A 161 12.42 -3.59 -0.05
CA GLY A 161 12.04 -4.94 -0.43
C GLY A 161 13.03 -5.58 -1.37
N ARG A 162 12.81 -6.87 -1.62
CA ARG A 162 13.59 -7.63 -2.58
C ARG A 162 12.66 -8.44 -3.43
N GLN A 163 12.69 -8.22 -4.74
CA GLN A 163 11.86 -8.97 -5.67
C GLN A 163 12.60 -10.22 -6.15
N ILE A 164 11.97 -11.36 -5.97
CA ILE A 164 12.49 -12.67 -6.38
C ILE A 164 11.53 -13.23 -7.42
N THR A 165 12.02 -13.33 -8.65
CA THR A 165 11.22 -13.78 -9.79
C THR A 165 11.70 -15.16 -10.22
N ARG A 166 10.80 -16.14 -10.24
CA ARG A 166 11.04 -17.48 -10.77
C ARG A 166 10.00 -17.78 -11.84
N ASP A 167 10.44 -17.82 -13.09
CA ASP A 167 9.57 -17.96 -14.26
C ASP A 167 8.47 -16.89 -14.31
N ARG A 168 7.21 -17.30 -14.11
CA ARG A 168 6.05 -16.40 -14.01
C ARG A 168 5.72 -16.00 -12.58
N PHE A 169 6.29 -16.64 -11.58
CA PHE A 169 5.97 -16.39 -10.18
C PHE A 169 6.88 -15.34 -9.57
N VAL A 170 6.31 -14.47 -8.74
CA VAL A 170 7.02 -13.39 -8.06
C VAL A 170 6.76 -13.47 -6.57
N ILE A 171 7.85 -13.53 -5.80
CA ILE A 171 7.82 -13.38 -4.34
C ILE A 171 8.55 -12.10 -3.99
N ASP A 172 7.95 -11.30 -3.14
CA ASP A 172 8.39 -9.94 -2.93
C ASP A 172 8.27 -9.56 -1.44
N PRO A 173 9.18 -10.07 -0.60
CA PRO A 173 9.30 -9.67 0.80
C PRO A 173 9.69 -8.20 0.93
N TYR A 174 9.06 -7.51 1.87
CA TYR A 174 9.36 -6.12 2.18
C TYR A 174 9.26 -5.83 3.67
N VAL A 175 10.05 -4.85 4.10
CA VAL A 175 9.99 -4.20 5.42
C VAL A 175 9.91 -2.70 5.21
N GLY A 176 9.17 -2.00 6.04
CA GLY A 176 9.07 -0.56 5.92
C GLY A 176 8.52 0.14 7.14
N LEU A 177 8.71 1.44 7.14
CA LEU A 177 8.22 2.36 8.16
C LEU A 177 7.39 3.43 7.47
N GLY A 178 6.38 3.92 8.16
CA GLY A 178 5.54 4.96 7.64
C GLY A 178 4.71 5.63 8.71
N VAL A 179 3.99 6.66 8.30
CA VAL A 179 3.03 7.36 9.16
C VAL A 179 1.65 7.18 8.57
N ARG A 180 0.68 6.92 9.44
CA ARG A 180 -0.73 6.79 9.09
C ARG A 180 -1.54 7.83 9.86
N ALA A 181 -2.29 8.65 9.14
CA ALA A 181 -3.33 9.49 9.68
C ALA A 181 -4.69 8.84 9.46
N LYS A 182 -5.51 8.80 10.50
CA LYS A 182 -6.88 8.33 10.48
C LYS A 182 -7.77 9.48 10.90
N VAL A 183 -8.75 9.78 10.09
CA VAL A 183 -9.77 10.79 10.35
C VAL A 183 -11.08 10.04 10.49
N TYR A 184 -11.69 10.13 11.66
CA TYR A 184 -13.01 9.58 11.93
C TYR A 184 -13.99 10.73 11.98
N ASP A 185 -15.05 10.63 11.21
CA ASP A 185 -16.19 11.52 11.23
C ASP A 185 -17.39 10.69 11.69
N TYR A 186 -18.07 11.14 12.74
CA TYR A 186 -19.23 10.45 13.30
C TYR A 186 -20.30 11.45 13.72
N ASN A 187 -21.54 11.01 13.59
CA ASN A 187 -22.71 11.71 14.06
C ASN A 187 -23.61 10.70 14.76
N ASN A 188 -23.68 10.82 16.09
CA ASN A 188 -24.46 9.91 16.92
C ASN A 188 -25.52 10.67 17.70
N PHE A 189 -26.66 10.03 17.89
CA PHE A 189 -27.71 10.52 18.77
C PHE A 189 -27.72 9.70 20.06
N TYR A 190 -27.94 10.38 21.19
CA TYR A 190 -28.06 9.76 22.51
C TYR A 190 -29.36 10.22 23.16
N ASP A 191 -29.94 9.34 23.99
CA ASP A 191 -31.07 9.71 24.84
C ASP A 191 -30.56 10.46 26.07
N ASN A 192 -30.84 11.76 26.15
CA ASN A 192 -30.52 12.60 27.31
C ASN A 192 -31.82 13.01 28.01
N ASN A 193 -32.25 12.20 28.99
CA ASN A 193 -33.50 12.41 29.73
C ASN A 193 -34.75 12.55 28.83
N GLY A 194 -34.74 11.90 27.68
CA GLY A 194 -35.85 11.87 26.73
C GLY A 194 -35.88 12.99 25.70
N VAL A 195 -34.79 13.74 25.59
CA VAL A 195 -34.52 14.62 24.46
C VAL A 195 -33.37 14.00 23.69
N ALA A 196 -33.52 13.91 22.36
CA ALA A 196 -32.44 13.46 21.50
C ALA A 196 -31.32 14.50 21.50
N ASP A 197 -30.14 14.09 21.95
CA ASP A 197 -28.93 14.91 21.94
C ASP A 197 -28.01 14.41 20.82
N SER A 198 -27.58 15.30 19.95
CA SER A 198 -26.69 14.97 18.83
C SER A 198 -25.25 15.27 19.21
N ARG A 199 -24.38 14.28 19.08
CA ARG A 199 -22.93 14.44 19.21
C ARG A 199 -22.28 14.19 17.86
N ASP A 200 -22.00 15.28 17.17
CA ASP A 200 -21.15 15.31 16.01
C ASP A 200 -19.69 15.50 16.42
N GLY A 201 -18.78 14.79 15.76
CA GLY A 201 -17.38 14.84 16.12
C GLY A 201 -16.46 14.40 15.00
N ARG A 202 -15.35 15.14 14.88
CA ARG A 202 -14.20 14.77 14.06
C ARG A 202 -13.03 14.41 14.95
N LEU A 203 -12.50 13.21 14.79
CA LEU A 203 -11.34 12.72 15.51
C LEU A 203 -10.20 12.44 14.53
N ILE A 204 -9.05 13.05 14.79
CA ILE A 204 -7.83 12.82 14.00
C ILE A 204 -6.82 12.06 14.87
N SER A 205 -6.33 10.94 14.36
CA SER A 205 -5.30 10.12 14.98
C SER A 205 -4.14 9.95 14.02
N VAL A 206 -2.92 10.29 14.46
CA VAL A 206 -1.69 10.09 13.70
C VAL A 206 -0.84 9.06 14.43
N LEU A 207 -0.45 8.00 13.72
CA LEU A 207 0.23 6.85 14.28
C LEU A 207 1.44 6.48 13.42
N PRO A 208 2.61 6.21 14.02
CA PRO A 208 3.69 5.53 13.31
C PRO A 208 3.23 4.10 12.96
N SER A 209 3.77 3.57 11.87
CA SER A 209 3.39 2.26 11.36
C SER A 209 4.61 1.49 10.87
N LEU A 210 4.74 0.25 11.36
CA LEU A 210 5.70 -0.73 10.88
C LEU A 210 4.98 -1.66 9.90
N HIS A 211 5.61 -1.91 8.75
CA HIS A 211 5.07 -2.74 7.69
C HIS A 211 6.03 -3.88 7.42
N LEU A 212 5.56 -5.10 7.68
CA LEU A 212 6.27 -6.33 7.37
C LEU A 212 5.32 -7.17 6.53
N GLY A 213 5.79 -7.70 5.41
CA GLY A 213 4.94 -8.51 4.57
C GLY A 213 5.65 -9.11 3.38
N ILE A 214 4.91 -9.93 2.65
CA ILE A 214 5.35 -10.59 1.44
C ILE A 214 4.26 -10.35 0.42
N LYS A 215 4.59 -9.73 -0.71
CA LYS A 215 3.69 -9.69 -1.87
C LYS A 215 3.98 -10.92 -2.72
N ILE A 216 2.93 -11.54 -3.23
CA ILE A 216 3.01 -12.69 -4.11
C ILE A 216 2.33 -12.31 -5.41
N GLY A 217 2.92 -12.63 -6.55
CA GLY A 217 2.37 -12.23 -7.83
C GLY A 217 2.75 -13.12 -8.99
N LEU A 218 2.16 -12.76 -10.13
CA LEU A 218 2.38 -13.40 -11.41
C LEU A 218 2.81 -12.36 -12.44
N ARG A 219 3.81 -12.72 -13.24
CA ARG A 219 4.20 -12.02 -14.46
C ARG A 219 3.24 -12.39 -15.57
N LEU A 220 2.69 -11.37 -16.22
CA LEU A 220 1.85 -11.51 -17.41
C LEU A 220 2.71 -11.70 -18.67
#